data_AF-A0A7L5RZL6-F1
#
_entry.id   AF-A0A7L5RZL6-F1
#
_cell.length_a   1.000
_cell.length_b   1.000
_cell.length_c   1.000
_cell.angle_alpha   90.00
_cell.angle_beta   90.00
_cell.angle_gamma   90.00
#
_symmetry.space_group_name_H-M   'P 1'
#
loop_
_entity.id
_entity.type
_entity.pdbx_description
1 polymer ?
#
loop_
_entity_poly.entity_id
_entity_poly.type
_entity_poly.pdbx_seq_one_letter_code
_entity_poly.pdbx_strand_id
1 'polypeptide(L)' 'MEKNPNPQRILAIPLLCCGVVFTIIGMAADIPTFFYMAPGFLLTGLALLVSSRKRRE' A
#
# COMPACT_ATOMS: atom_id res chain seq x y z
N MET A 1 -10.67 -8.06 25.56
CA MET A 1 -9.45 -7.36 25.07
C MET A 1 -9.78 -6.77 23.71
N GLU A 2 -10.14 -5.49 23.69
CA GLU A 2 -10.38 -4.77 22.45
C GLU A 2 -9.02 -4.63 21.73
N LYS A 3 -8.85 -5.45 20.69
CA LYS A 3 -7.59 -5.53 19.93
C LYS A 3 -7.53 -4.28 19.06
N ASN A 4 -7.12 -3.15 19.65
CA ASN A 4 -6.99 -1.86 18.98
C ASN A 4 -6.26 -2.09 17.64
N PRO A 5 -6.98 -2.04 16.51
CA PRO A 5 -6.36 -2.35 15.23
C PRO A 5 -5.43 -1.20 14.90
N ASN A 6 -4.15 -1.50 14.76
CA ASN A 6 -3.13 -0.49 14.53
C ASN A 6 -3.53 0.31 13.26
N PRO A 7 -3.88 1.60 13.37
CA PRO A 7 -4.52 2.36 12.29
C PRO A 7 -3.63 2.44 11.04
N GLN A 8 -2.31 2.37 11.23
CA GLN A 8 -1.32 2.29 10.16
C GLN A 8 -1.48 1.02 9.31
N ARG A 9 -1.84 -0.11 9.94
CA ARG A 9 -2.00 -1.39 9.26
C ARG A 9 -3.33 -1.46 8.49
N ILE A 10 -4.38 -0.80 9.01
CA ILE A 10 -5.66 -0.66 8.31
C ILE A 10 -5.48 0.15 7.02
N LEU A 11 -4.65 1.20 7.04
CA LEU A 11 -4.36 2.03 5.88
C LEU A 11 -3.34 1.42 4.92
N ALA A 12 -2.36 0.65 5.42
CA ALA A 12 -1.32 0.03 4.60
C ALA A 12 -1.88 -0.97 3.58
N ILE A 13 -2.86 -1.79 3.98
CA ILE A 13 -3.43 -2.85 3.14
C ILE A 13 -4.12 -2.29 1.87
N PRO A 14 -5.09 -1.35 1.97
CA PRO A 14 -5.73 -0.79 0.79
C PRO A 14 -4.74 -0.01 -0.08
N LEU A 15 -3.75 0.69 0.51
CA LEU A 15 -2.71 1.37 -0.25
C LEU A 15 -1.88 0.40 -1.10
N LEU A 16 -1.44 -0.71 -0.51
CA LEU A 16 -0.71 -1.75 -1.24
C LEU A 16 -1.60 -2.36 -2.34
N CYS A 17 -2.87 -2.61 -2.03
CA CYS A 17 -3.82 -3.19 -2.99
C CYS A 17 -4.04 -2.25 -4.20
N CYS A 18 -4.28 -0.96 -3.97
CA CYS A 18 -4.40 0.04 -5.03
C CYS A 18 -3.11 0.17 -5.85
N GLY A 19 -1.95 0.15 -5.21
CA GLY A 19 -0.65 0.17 -5.89
C GLY A 19 -0.47 -1.02 -6.84
N VAL A 20 -0.82 -2.23 -6.39
CA VAL A 20 -0.76 -3.44 -7.23
C VAL A 20 -1.75 -3.34 -8.40
N VAL A 21 -3.00 -2.93 -8.14
CA VAL A 21 -4.03 -2.78 -9.18
C VAL A 21 -3.61 -1.76 -10.24
N PHE A 22 -3.09 -0.59 -9.83
CA PHE A 22 -2.60 0.41 -10.78
C PHE A 22 -1.36 -0.03 -11.54
N THR A 23 -0.49 -0.85 -10.93
CA THR A 23 0.64 -1.46 -11.65
C THR A 23 0.13 -2.40 -12.75
N ILE A 24 -0.81 -3.29 -12.42
CA ILE A 24 -1.38 -4.26 -13.37
C ILE A 24 -2.13 -3.54 -14.50
N ILE A 25 -2.95 -2.54 -14.17
CA ILE A 25 -3.68 -1.75 -15.17
C ILE A 25 -2.70 -0.95 -16.04
N GLY A 26 -1.70 -0.31 -15.43
CA GLY A 26 -0.68 0.44 -16.17
C GLY A 26 0.09 -0.43 -17.16
N MET A 27 0.42 -1.68 -16.78
CA MET A 27 1.04 -2.65 -17.68
C MET A 27 0.08 -3.21 -18.73
N ALA A 28 -1.18 -3.49 -18.37
CA ALA A 28 -2.14 -4.13 -19.27
C ALA A 28 -2.74 -3.16 -20.30
N ALA A 29 -2.91 -1.89 -19.93
CA ALA A 29 -3.54 -0.87 -20.77
C ALA A 29 -2.53 0.06 -21.47
N ASP A 30 -1.22 -0.13 -21.26
CA ASP A 30 -0.15 0.77 -21.72
C ASP A 30 -0.40 2.24 -21.31
N ILE A 31 -0.98 2.43 -20.12
CA ILE A 31 -1.27 3.75 -19.57
C ILE A 31 -0.15 4.11 -18.58
N PRO A 32 0.87 4.89 -19.00
CA PRO A 32 2.03 5.18 -18.17
C PRO A 32 1.64 5.92 -16.88
N THR A 33 0.56 6.69 -16.89
CA THR A 33 0.08 7.45 -15.73
C THR A 33 -0.19 6.56 -14.51
N PHE A 34 -0.85 5.41 -14.68
CA PHE A 34 -1.12 4.50 -13.57
C PHE A 34 0.14 3.81 -13.08
N PHE A 35 1.07 3.51 -13.99
CA PHE A 35 2.36 2.93 -13.66
C PHE A 35 3.23 3.88 -12.85
N TYR A 36 3.22 5.19 -13.16
CA TYR A 36 3.93 6.21 -12.39
C TYR A 36 3.35 6.43 -10.99
N MET A 37 2.04 6.27 -10.81
CA MET A 37 1.39 6.44 -9.52
C MET A 37 1.58 5.23 -8.58
N ALA A 38 1.63 4.02 -9.14
CA ALA A 38 1.79 2.78 -8.39
C ALA A 38 2.93 2.76 -7.35
N PRO A 39 4.18 3.19 -7.66
CA PRO A 39 5.26 3.19 -6.67
C PRO A 39 4.96 4.08 -5.47
N GLY A 40 4.23 5.20 -5.64
CA GLY A 40 3.82 6.04 -4.52
C GLY A 40 2.91 5.30 -3.53
N PHE A 41 1.93 4.58 -4.04
CA PHE A 41 1.02 3.76 -3.22
C PHE A 41 1.72 2.55 -2.59
N LEU A 42 2.57 1.86 -3.35
CA LEU A 42 3.32 0.69 -2.88
C LEU A 42 4.34 1.05 -1.79
N LEU A 43 5.15 2.08 -2.01
CA LEU A 43 6.17 2.50 -1.05
C LEU A 43 5.54 3.04 0.23
N THR A 44 4.49 3.86 0.12
CA THR A 44 3.79 4.41 1.29
C THR A 44 3.10 3.30 2.09
N GLY A 45 2.43 2.36 1.40
CA GLY A 45 1.80 1.21 2.03
C GLY A 45 2.81 0.30 2.73
N LEU A 46 3.96 0.05 2.10
CA LEU A 46 5.05 -0.73 2.68
C LEU A 46 5.65 -0.03 3.90
N ALA A 47 5.92 1.27 3.82
CA ALA A 47 6.47 2.05 4.93
C ALA A 47 5.54 2.04 6.16
N LEU A 48 4.22 2.16 5.95
CA LEU A 48 3.22 2.05 7.02
C LEU A 48 3.17 0.63 7.60
N LEU A 49 3.27 -0.41 6.76
CA LEU A 49 3.29 -1.80 7.20
C LEU A 49 4.52 -2.12 8.06
N VAL A 50 5.71 -1.67 7.61
CA VAL A 50 6.99 -1.85 8.33
C VAL A 50 6.97 -1.07 9.65
N SER A 51 6.51 0.18 9.64
CA SER A 51 6.36 0.99 10.85
C SER A 51 5.39 0.38 11.86
N SER A 52 4.29 -0.22 11.38
CA SER A 52 3.33 -0.91 12.22
C SER A 52 3.89 -2.21 12.83
N ARG A 53 4.77 -2.92 12.10
CA ARG A 53 5.49 -4.09 12.63
C ARG A 53 6.52 -3.69 13.69
N LYS A 54 7.32 -2.65 13.42
CA LYS A 54 8.36 -2.15 14.36
C LYS A 54 7.78 -1.60 15.67
N ARG A 55 6.55 -1.05 15.66
CA ARG A 55 5.84 -0.62 16.88
C ARG A 55 5.30 -1.78 17.73
N ARG A 56 5.36 -3.01 17.22
CA ARG A 56 4.78 -4.20 17.86
C ARG A 56 5.85 -5.09 18.49
N GLU A 57 7.12 -4.87 18.16
CA GLU A 57 8.31 -5.36 18.86
C GLU A 57 8.66 -4.39 19.98
#